data_AF-A0A098M982-F1
#
_entry.id   AF-A0A098M982-F1
#
_cell.length_a   1.000
_cell.length_b   1.000
_cell.length_c   1.000
_cell.angle_alpha   90.00
_cell.angle_beta   90.00
_cell.angle_gamma   90.00
#
_symmetry.space_group_name_H-M   'P 1'
#
loop_
_entity.id
_entity.type
_entity.pdbx_description
1 polymer ?
#
loop_
_entity_poly.entity_id
_entity_poly.type
_entity_poly.pdbx_seq_one_letter_code
_entity_poly.pdbx_strand_id
1 'polypeptide(L)'
;MNTNSKDSYKIHETERKMEVPVDSNSGYKDEKIRLIQQIESGGLPKKIDLNHLPGPLKYVGYAIVFGIPVLFLILIVVSFIK
;
A
#
# COMPACT_ATOMS: atom_id res chain seq x y z
N MET A 1 36.18 -51.56 -1.64
CA MET A 1 36.55 -50.15 -1.85
C MET A 1 36.07 -49.75 -3.24
N ASN A 2 34.99 -48.98 -3.32
CA ASN A 2 34.51 -48.34 -4.57
C ASN A 2 33.66 -47.12 -4.16
N THR A 3 34.14 -45.93 -4.49
CA THR A 3 33.60 -44.63 -4.11
C THR A 3 32.82 -44.04 -5.28
N ASN A 4 31.50 -43.95 -5.15
CA ASN A 4 30.69 -43.11 -6.04
C ASN A 4 30.01 -42.03 -5.19
N SER A 5 30.68 -40.88 -5.08
CA SER A 5 30.05 -39.64 -4.64
C SER A 5 29.12 -39.16 -5.75
N LYS A 6 27.83 -39.06 -5.44
CA LYS A 6 26.91 -38.20 -6.19
C LYS A 6 26.32 -37.24 -5.18
N ASP A 7 27.07 -36.15 -4.95
CA ASP A 7 26.60 -35.01 -4.18
C ASP A 7 25.31 -34.48 -4.81
N SER A 8 24.20 -34.75 -4.14
CA SER A 8 22.90 -34.21 -4.45
C SER A 8 22.96 -32.71 -4.20
N TYR A 9 23.03 -31.91 -5.27
CA TYR A 9 22.82 -30.47 -5.20
C TYR A 9 21.36 -30.21 -4.81
N LYS A 10 21.11 -30.26 -3.50
CA LYS A 10 19.86 -29.80 -2.91
C LYS A 10 19.87 -28.27 -3.00
N ILE A 11 19.41 -27.75 -4.14
CA ILE A 11 19.15 -26.32 -4.29
C ILE A 11 18.04 -26.01 -3.28
N HIS A 12 18.40 -25.32 -2.20
CA HIS A 12 17.44 -24.73 -1.29
C HIS A 12 16.95 -23.44 -1.95
N GLU A 13 16.10 -23.57 -2.97
CA GLU A 13 15.27 -22.43 -3.36
C GLU A 13 14.48 -22.02 -2.13
N THR A 14 14.81 -20.84 -1.62
CA THR A 14 14.04 -20.23 -0.56
C THR A 14 12.73 -19.83 -1.20
N GLU A 15 11.72 -20.71 -1.13
CA GLU A 15 10.35 -20.31 -1.39
C GLU A 15 10.02 -19.21 -0.39
N ARG A 16 10.19 -17.95 -0.81
CA ARG A 16 9.67 -16.81 -0.05
C ARG A 16 8.16 -16.99 -0.10
N LYS A 17 7.60 -17.61 0.92
CA LYS A 17 6.18 -17.53 1.25
C LYS A 17 5.89 -16.07 1.55
N MET A 18 5.67 -15.29 0.51
CA MET A 18 5.19 -13.93 0.65
C MET A 18 3.73 -14.07 1.03
N GLU A 19 3.45 -14.06 2.33
CA GLU A 19 2.10 -13.85 2.83
C GLU A 19 1.66 -12.48 2.35
N VAL A 20 0.96 -12.44 1.22
CA VAL A 20 0.47 -11.19 0.68
C VAL A 20 -0.71 -10.80 1.54
N PRO A 21 -0.70 -9.63 2.21
CA PRO A 21 -1.88 -9.13 2.87
C PRO A 21 -2.98 -9.04 1.81
N VAL A 22 -4.05 -9.81 2.00
CA VAL A 22 -5.23 -9.75 1.15
C VAL A 22 -5.92 -8.44 1.49
N ASP A 23 -5.51 -7.39 0.78
CA ASP A 23 -6.16 -6.10 0.82
C ASP A 23 -7.51 -6.27 0.11
N SER A 24 -8.57 -6.51 0.89
CA SER A 24 -9.93 -6.79 0.43
C SER A 24 -10.58 -5.65 -0.36
N ASN A 25 -9.89 -4.50 -0.47
CA ASN A 25 -10.38 -3.29 -1.12
C ASN A 25 -9.59 -2.91 -2.38
N SER A 26 -8.71 -3.78 -2.90
CA SER A 26 -7.97 -3.50 -4.12
C SER A 26 -8.77 -3.94 -5.35
N GLY A 27 -8.97 -3.03 -6.31
CA GLY A 27 -9.57 -3.36 -7.60
C GLY A 27 -8.80 -4.45 -8.37
N TYR A 28 -9.26 -4.77 -9.58
CA TYR A 28 -8.76 -5.88 -10.39
C TYR A 28 -7.22 -5.94 -10.41
N LYS A 29 -6.67 -7.03 -9.85
CA LYS A 29 -5.24 -7.37 -9.87
C LYS A 29 -5.09 -8.55 -10.82
N ASP A 30 -4.27 -8.41 -11.84
CA ASP A 30 -3.97 -9.54 -12.72
C ASP A 30 -2.95 -10.43 -12.02
N GLU A 31 -3.36 -11.67 -11.72
CA GLU A 31 -2.54 -12.65 -11.00
C GLU A 31 -1.23 -12.96 -11.70
N LYS A 32 -1.19 -12.87 -13.03
CA LYS A 32 0.00 -13.18 -13.84
C LYS A 32 1.07 -12.10 -13.77
N ILE A 33 0.68 -10.86 -13.54
CA ILE A 33 1.58 -9.70 -13.47
C ILE A 33 1.57 -9.03 -12.09
N ARG A 34 0.98 -9.66 -11.08
CA ARG A 34 0.85 -9.12 -9.73
C ARG A 34 2.18 -8.69 -9.11
N LEU A 35 3.23 -9.50 -9.31
CA LEU A 35 4.59 -9.18 -8.86
C LEU A 35 5.10 -7.90 -9.53
N ILE A 36 4.91 -7.80 -10.84
CA ILE A 36 5.31 -6.64 -11.65
C ILE A 36 4.51 -5.40 -11.22
N GLN A 37 3.18 -5.50 -11.11
CA GLN A 37 2.31 -4.42 -10.64
C GLN A 37 2.67 -3.91 -9.25
N GLN A 38 3.17 -4.78 -8.37
CA GLN A 38 3.61 -4.40 -7.03
C GLN A 38 4.97 -3.68 -7.04
N ILE A 39 5.89 -4.07 -7.91
CA ILE A 39 7.23 -3.47 -8.01
C ILE A 39 7.17 -2.14 -8.76
N GLU A 40 6.43 -2.11 -9.86
CA GLU A 40 6.32 -0.97 -10.77
C GLU A 40 5.23 0.02 -10.36
N SER A 41 4.55 -0.23 -9.24
CA SER A 41 3.39 0.56 -8.80
C SER A 41 2.25 0.63 -9.82
N GLY A 42 2.16 -0.34 -10.74
CA GLY A 42 1.12 -0.43 -11.78
C GLY A 42 -0.27 -0.85 -11.29
N GLY A 43 -0.47 -0.93 -9.97
CA GLY A 43 -1.77 -1.22 -9.36
C GLY A 43 -2.60 0.04 -9.11
N LEU A 44 -3.87 -0.13 -8.69
CA LEU A 44 -4.68 1.00 -8.25
C LEU A 44 -3.99 1.74 -7.10
N PRO A 45 -4.16 3.08 -7.01
CA PRO A 45 -3.67 3.86 -5.87
C PRO A 45 -4.10 3.21 -4.56
N LYS A 46 -3.13 2.95 -3.68
CA LYS A 46 -3.39 2.36 -2.37
C LYS A 46 -4.23 3.35 -1.54
N LYS A 47 -5.41 2.91 -1.11
CA LYS A 47 -6.20 3.66 -0.13
C LYS A 47 -5.44 3.69 1.19
N ILE A 48 -5.23 4.89 1.73
CA ILE A 48 -4.54 5.08 3.00
C ILE A 48 -5.63 5.26 4.06
N ASP A 49 -5.60 4.42 5.10
CA ASP A 49 -6.39 4.64 6.30
C ASP A 49 -5.65 5.61 7.23
N LEU A 50 -6.23 6.79 7.45
CA LEU A 50 -5.67 7.83 8.32
C LEU A 50 -5.53 7.37 9.77
N ASN A 51 -6.31 6.37 10.21
CA ASN A 51 -6.23 5.84 11.57
C ASN A 51 -4.94 5.04 11.83
N HIS A 52 -4.36 4.48 10.79
CA HIS A 52 -3.15 3.67 10.84
C HIS A 52 -1.86 4.48 10.60
N LEU A 53 -1.96 5.79 10.39
CA LEU A 53 -0.80 6.66 10.19
C LEU A 53 -0.09 6.98 11.51
N PRO A 54 1.25 7.14 11.51
CA PRO A 54 1.98 7.63 12.67
C PRO A 54 1.57 9.06 13.00
N GLY A 55 1.59 9.40 14.29
CA GLY A 55 1.01 10.64 14.85
C GLY A 55 1.20 11.90 13.99
N PRO A 56 2.43 12.30 13.63
CA PRO A 56 2.67 13.50 12.82
C PRO A 56 1.92 13.49 11.48
N LEU A 57 1.97 12.37 10.76
CA LEU A 57 1.28 12.22 9.47
C LEU A 57 -0.24 12.19 9.64
N LYS A 58 -0.72 11.62 10.75
CA LYS A 58 -2.14 11.61 11.10
C LYS A 58 -2.67 13.03 11.20
N TYR A 59 -2.02 13.90 11.99
CA TYR A 59 -2.46 15.30 12.16
C TYR A 59 -2.51 16.06 10.83
N VAL A 60 -1.49 15.92 9.98
CA VAL A 60 -1.48 16.55 8.65
C VAL A 60 -2.63 16.05 7.78
N GLY A 61 -2.86 14.74 7.75
CA GLY A 61 -3.98 14.15 7.02
C GLY A 61 -5.33 14.69 7.47
N TYR A 62 -5.60 14.73 8.78
CA TYR A 62 -6.85 15.30 9.32
C TYR A 62 -6.96 16.81 9.06
N ALA A 63 -5.88 17.57 9.15
CA ALA A 63 -5.88 19.00 8.86
C ALA A 63 -6.25 19.29 7.41
N ILE A 64 -5.81 18.47 6.46
CA ILE A 64 -6.19 18.62 5.04
C ILE A 64 -7.65 18.22 4.84
N VAL A 65 -8.04 17.02 5.31
CA VAL A 65 -9.37 16.45 5.08
C VAL A 65 -10.48 17.28 5.73
N PHE A 66 -10.24 17.84 6.92
CA PHE A 66 -11.25 18.61 7.65
C PHE A 66 -10.99 20.12 7.62
N GLY A 67 -9.73 20.55 7.65
CA GLY A 67 -9.40 21.97 7.69
C GLY A 67 -9.72 22.69 6.38
N ILE A 68 -9.44 22.09 5.21
CA ILE A 68 -9.75 22.72 3.92
C ILE A 68 -11.26 22.92 3.74
N PRO A 69 -12.13 21.90 3.95
CA PRO A 69 -13.58 22.11 3.84
C PRO A 69 -14.13 23.13 4.83
N VAL A 70 -13.63 23.12 6.08
CA VAL A 70 -14.04 24.10 7.09
C VAL A 70 -13.63 25.52 6.68
N LEU A 71 -12.40 25.70 6.20
CA LEU A 71 -11.94 26.99 5.69
C LEU A 71 -12.80 27.46 4.51
N PHE A 72 -13.12 26.55 3.58
CA PHE A 72 -13.96 26.86 2.43
C PHE A 72 -15.37 27.29 2.84
N LEU A 73 -15.99 26.61 3.81
CA LEU A 73 -17.27 27.01 4.39
C LEU A 73 -17.21 28.40 5.02
N ILE A 74 -16.16 28.70 5.79
CA ILE A 74 -15.97 30.02 6.39
C ILE A 74 -15.88 31.10 5.31
N LEU A 75 -15.11 30.87 4.24
CA LEU A 75 -14.98 31.81 3.14
C LEU A 75 -16.32 32.06 2.43
N ILE A 76 -17.12 31.01 2.21
CA ILE A 76 -18.47 31.15 1.65
C ILE A 76 -19.32 32.06 2.55
N VAL A 77 -19.35 31.81 3.86
CA VAL A 77 -20.13 32.61 4.81
C VAL A 77 -19.68 34.07 4.81
N VAL A 78 -18.37 34.31 4.86
CA VAL A 78 -17.79 35.67 4.80
C VAL A 78 -18.18 36.38 3.50
N SER A 79 -18.26 35.65 2.38
CA SER A 79 -18.67 36.21 1.09
C SER A 79 -20.13 36.69 1.03
N PHE A 80 -21.01 36.21 1.92
CA PHE A 80 -22.41 36.66 1.98
C PHE A 80 -22.66 37.76 3.01
N ILE A 81 -21.76 37.91 3.98
CA ILE A 81 -21.85 38.94 5.03
C ILE A 81 -21.21 40.26 4.57
N LYS A 82 -20.32 40.22 3.56
CA LYS A 82 -19.69 41.38 2.93
C LYS A 82 -20.37 41.72 1.61
#